data_AF-A0A7C3YLK8-F1
#
_entry.id   AF-A0A7C3YLK8-F1
#
_cell.length_a   1.000
_cell.length_b   1.000
_cell.length_c   1.000
_cell.angle_alpha   90.00
_cell.angle_beta   90.00
_cell.angle_gamma   90.00
#
_symmetry.space_group_name_H-M   'P 1'
#
loop_
_entity.id
_entity.type
_entity.pdbx_description
1 polymer ?
#
loop_
_entity_poly.entity_id
_entity_poly.type
_entity_poly.pdbx_seq_one_letter_code
_entity_poly.pdbx_strand_id
1 'polypeptide(L)'
;DIWVIHDDVDLTLGKVRINLGGTSAGHKGVESIIQAIGEQFWRIRVGVGRSERISTEEWVLMNFAKSETKKLAEIIDTVSDFVLESLVEGIKEQTINV
;
A
#
# COMPACT_ATOMS: atom_id res chain seq x y z
N ASP A 1 14.41 -10.86 -4.80
CA ASP A 1 13.65 -9.66 -4.37
C ASP A 1 12.22 -10.02 -4.05
N ILE A 2 11.69 -9.46 -2.97
CA ILE A 2 10.29 -9.65 -2.53
C ILE A 2 9.64 -8.28 -2.48
N TRP A 3 8.53 -8.12 -3.17
CA TRP A 3 7.73 -6.89 -3.20
C TRP A 3 6.35 -7.20 -2.63
N VAL A 4 5.94 -6.43 -1.63
CA VAL A 4 4.66 -6.58 -0.95
C VAL A 4 3.83 -5.34 -1.23
N ILE A 5 2.72 -5.51 -1.96
CA ILE A 5 1.73 -4.46 -2.20
C ILE A 5 0.63 -4.63 -1.16
N HIS A 6 0.34 -3.60 -0.37
CA HIS A 6 -0.68 -3.67 0.68
C HIS A 6 -1.31 -2.31 0.95
N ASP A 7 -2.48 -2.30 1.60
CA ASP A 7 -3.13 -1.09 2.06
C ASP A 7 -2.39 -0.45 3.24
N ASP A 8 -2.45 0.87 3.34
CA ASP A 8 -1.89 1.64 4.43
C ASP A 8 -2.90 2.70 4.88
N VAL A 9 -3.43 2.52 6.09
CA VAL A 9 -4.46 3.37 6.68
C VAL A 9 -3.93 4.74 7.12
N ASP A 10 -2.62 4.87 7.28
CA ASP A 10 -2.00 6.15 7.63
C ASP A 10 -1.73 7.01 6.38
N LEU A 11 -1.92 6.45 5.17
CA LEU A 11 -1.84 7.16 3.90
C LEU A 11 -3.25 7.44 3.35
N THR A 12 -3.49 8.66 2.89
CA THR A 12 -4.75 9.06 2.27
C THR A 12 -4.97 8.35 0.92
N LEU A 13 -6.23 8.10 0.55
CA LEU A 13 -6.58 7.57 -0.77
C LEU A 13 -5.91 8.38 -1.90
N GLY A 14 -5.22 7.69 -2.81
CA GLY A 14 -4.44 8.30 -3.90
C GLY A 14 -2.95 8.47 -3.60
N LYS A 15 -2.53 8.33 -2.34
CA LYS A 15 -1.12 8.40 -1.96
C LYS A 15 -0.51 7.01 -1.91
N VAL A 16 0.51 6.75 -2.70
CA VAL A 16 1.27 5.50 -2.71
C VAL A 16 2.70 5.78 -2.26
N ARG A 17 3.23 4.97 -1.34
CA ARG A 17 4.62 5.09 -0.88
C ARG A 17 5.38 3.79 -1.06
N ILE A 18 6.56 3.91 -1.64
CA ILE A 18 7.48 2.81 -1.89
C ILE A 18 8.69 2.95 -0.97
N ASN A 19 8.99 1.91 -0.19
CA ASN A 19 10.17 1.87 0.68
C ASN A 19 10.71 0.45 0.83
N LEU A 20 12.00 0.35 1.15
CA LEU A 20 12.65 -0.90 1.53
C LEU A 20 12.69 -0.99 3.06
N GLY A 21 12.39 -2.15 3.65
CA GLY A 21 12.53 -2.29 5.10
C GLY A 21 11.46 -1.53 5.90
N GLY A 22 11.62 -1.52 7.22
CA GLY A 22 10.71 -0.88 8.18
C GLY A 22 9.80 -1.85 8.95
N THR A 23 9.01 -1.30 9.86
CA THR A 23 8.10 -2.08 10.72
C THR A 23 6.77 -2.38 10.04
N SER A 24 5.95 -3.23 10.65
CA SER A 24 4.59 -3.50 10.16
C SER A 24 3.63 -2.32 10.31
N ALA A 25 3.96 -1.33 11.15
CA ALA A 25 3.07 -0.25 11.54
C ALA A 25 1.67 -0.73 11.98
N GLY A 26 1.59 -1.95 12.54
CA GLY A 26 0.32 -2.57 12.96
C GLY A 26 -0.43 -3.31 11.85
N HIS A 27 0.05 -3.31 10.61
CA HIS A 27 -0.55 -4.08 9.52
C HIS A 27 -0.27 -5.58 9.70
N LYS A 28 -1.33 -6.34 10.07
CA LYS A 28 -1.22 -7.76 10.48
C LYS A 28 -0.61 -8.67 9.40
N GLY A 29 -0.90 -8.41 8.12
CA GLY A 29 -0.30 -9.18 7.02
C GLY A 29 1.19 -8.92 6.86
N VAL A 30 1.63 -7.68 7.10
CA VAL A 30 3.05 -7.29 6.98
C VAL A 30 3.81 -7.81 8.19
N GLU A 31 3.21 -7.75 9.38
CA GLU A 31 3.74 -8.37 10.60
C GLU A 31 4.00 -9.86 10.39
N SER A 32 3.03 -10.59 9.81
CA SER A 32 3.19 -12.01 9.50
C SER A 32 4.34 -12.28 8.52
N ILE A 33 4.53 -11.44 7.50
CA ILE A 33 5.63 -11.57 6.54
C ILE A 33 6.97 -11.29 7.24
N ILE A 34 7.07 -10.23 8.04
CA ILE A 34 8.28 -9.88 8.80
C ILE A 34 8.69 -11.04 9.71
N GLN A 35 7.73 -11.66 10.42
CA GLN A 35 8.00 -12.80 11.29
C GLN A 35 8.51 -14.02 10.51
N ALA A 36 8.07 -14.21 9.26
CA ALA A 36 8.44 -15.36 8.44
C ALA A 36 9.80 -15.21 7.75
N ILE A 37 10.11 -14.02 7.22
CA ILE A 37 11.26 -13.81 6.31
C ILE A 37 12.12 -12.58 6.65
N GLY A 38 11.83 -11.87 7.74
CA GLY A 38 12.47 -10.61 8.10
C GLY A 38 11.89 -9.41 7.37
N GLU A 39 12.39 -8.22 7.70
CA GLU A 39 11.84 -6.94 7.22
C GLU A 39 12.42 -6.44 5.89
N GLN A 40 13.47 -7.07 5.38
CA GLN A 40 14.26 -6.61 4.22
C GLN A 40 13.58 -6.94 2.87
N PHE A 41 12.37 -6.41 2.67
CA PHE A 41 11.60 -6.50 1.44
C PHE A 41 11.01 -5.14 1.06
N TRP A 42 10.73 -4.97 -0.23
CA TRP A 42 10.10 -3.77 -0.77
C TRP A 42 8.62 -3.74 -0.43
N ARG A 43 8.13 -2.57 -0.03
CA ARG A 43 6.72 -2.32 0.26
C ARG A 43 6.19 -1.27 -0.69
N ILE A 44 5.09 -1.57 -1.34
CA ILE A 44 4.30 -0.64 -2.14
C ILE A 44 3.00 -0.41 -1.38
N ARG A 45 2.98 0.68 -0.60
CA ARG A 45 1.93 1.00 0.36
C ARG A 45 0.89 1.88 -0.29
N VAL A 46 -0.33 1.37 -0.43
CA VAL A 46 -1.44 2.04 -1.11
C VAL A 46 -2.35 2.66 -0.07
N GLY A 47 -2.48 3.99 -0.08
CA GLY A 47 -3.30 4.69 0.88
C GLY A 47 -4.78 4.37 0.77
N VAL A 48 -5.40 4.02 1.88
CA VAL A 48 -6.85 3.79 2.02
C VAL A 48 -7.49 4.71 3.06
N GLY A 49 -6.68 5.57 3.69
CA GLY A 49 -7.08 6.46 4.76
C GLY A 49 -7.51 5.73 6.02
N ARG A 50 -7.96 6.52 7.00
CA ARG A 50 -8.53 6.05 8.27
C ARG A 50 -9.76 6.88 8.61
N SER A 51 -10.76 6.25 9.19
CA SER A 51 -11.88 6.93 9.83
C SER A 51 -11.57 7.25 11.28
N GLU A 52 -11.93 8.44 11.75
CA GLU A 52 -11.86 8.79 13.17
C GLU A 52 -12.99 8.13 14.00
N ARG A 53 -14.03 7.62 13.33
CA ARG A 53 -15.24 7.10 13.98
C ARG A 53 -15.35 5.58 13.96
N ILE A 54 -14.64 4.93 13.06
CA ILE A 54 -14.70 3.48 12.80
C ILE A 54 -13.35 2.90 13.17
N SER A 55 -13.33 1.72 13.80
CA SER A 55 -12.06 1.07 14.15
C SER A 55 -11.28 0.74 12.87
N THR A 56 -9.95 0.65 12.99
CA THR A 56 -9.10 0.32 11.83
C THR A 56 -9.49 -1.05 11.24
N GLU A 57 -9.82 -2.02 12.10
CA GLU A 57 -10.22 -3.37 11.69
C GLU A 57 -11.52 -3.40 10.90
N GLU A 58 -12.51 -2.59 11.31
CA GLU A 58 -13.76 -2.48 10.57
C GLU A 58 -13.56 -1.69 9.27
N TRP A 59 -12.80 -0.59 9.31
CA TRP A 59 -12.54 0.27 8.15
C TRP A 59 -11.93 -0.49 6.97
N VAL A 60 -10.89 -1.30 7.21
CA VAL A 60 -10.20 -2.05 6.14
C VAL A 60 -11.05 -3.19 5.55
N LEU A 61 -12.15 -3.57 6.20
CA LEU A 61 -13.09 -4.58 5.71
C LEU A 61 -14.29 -3.97 4.98
N MET A 62 -14.43 -2.64 4.98
CA MET A 62 -15.51 -1.95 4.28
C MET A 62 -15.22 -1.84 2.77
N ASN A 63 -16.28 -1.76 1.99
CA ASN A 63 -16.17 -1.41 0.59
C ASN A 63 -15.90 0.09 0.42
N PHE A 64 -15.12 0.44 -0.59
CA PHE A 64 -15.01 1.82 -1.07
C PHE A 64 -16.37 2.37 -1.49
N ALA A 65 -16.55 3.68 -1.31
CA ALA A 65 -17.72 4.39 -1.78
C ALA A 65 -17.74 4.45 -3.32
N LYS A 66 -18.95 4.56 -3.91
CA LYS A 66 -19.10 4.70 -5.38
C LYS A 66 -18.36 5.91 -5.94
N SER A 67 -18.23 6.98 -5.16
CA SER A 67 -17.48 8.18 -5.53
C SER A 67 -15.97 7.92 -5.63
N GLU A 68 -15.46 6.90 -4.96
CA GLU A 68 -14.05 6.56 -4.91
C GLU A 68 -13.65 5.59 -6.02
N THR A 69 -14.61 4.90 -6.65
CA THR A 69 -14.34 3.86 -7.66
C THR A 69 -13.48 4.36 -8.82
N LYS A 70 -13.73 5.59 -9.31
CA LYS A 70 -12.90 6.18 -10.37
C LYS A 70 -11.45 6.37 -9.91
N LYS A 71 -11.29 6.90 -8.70
CA LYS A 71 -9.96 7.14 -8.12
C LYS A 71 -9.23 5.83 -7.86
N LEU A 72 -9.94 4.81 -7.41
CA LEU A 72 -9.40 3.48 -7.19
C LEU A 72 -8.87 2.85 -8.48
N ALA A 73 -9.59 3.01 -9.60
CA ALA A 73 -9.11 2.57 -10.91
C ALA A 73 -7.80 3.29 -11.31
N GLU A 74 -7.75 4.62 -11.16
CA GLU A 74 -6.52 5.40 -11.43
C GLU A 74 -5.35 4.95 -10.56
N ILE A 75 -5.59 4.62 -9.29
CA ILE A 75 -4.56 4.10 -8.37
C ILE A 75 -4.06 2.74 -8.83
N ILE A 76 -4.96 1.82 -9.17
CA ILE A 76 -4.61 0.47 -9.62
C ILE A 76 -3.79 0.54 -10.90
N ASP A 77 -4.19 1.36 -11.88
CA ASP A 77 -3.46 1.54 -13.13
C ASP A 77 -2.05 2.10 -12.85
N THR A 78 -1.96 3.16 -12.04
CA THR A 78 -0.67 3.79 -11.69
C THR A 78 0.28 2.83 -10.97
N VAL A 79 -0.23 2.05 -10.01
CA VAL A 79 0.58 1.06 -9.28
C VAL A 79 1.01 -0.07 -10.19
N SER A 80 0.14 -0.51 -11.11
CA SER A 80 0.46 -1.56 -12.08
C SER A 80 1.58 -1.12 -13.03
N ASP A 81 1.47 0.09 -13.58
CA ASP A 81 2.49 0.67 -14.46
C ASP A 81 3.82 0.83 -13.73
N PHE A 82 3.81 1.34 -12.49
CA PHE A 82 5.01 1.46 -11.67
C PHE A 82 5.69 0.10 -11.42
N VAL A 83 4.92 -0.95 -11.14
CA VAL A 83 5.45 -2.30 -10.94
C VAL A 83 6.11 -2.79 -12.22
N LEU A 84 5.47 -2.61 -13.38
CA LEU A 84 6.02 -3.02 -14.67
C LEU A 84 7.32 -2.29 -15.02
N GLU A 85 7.36 -0.96 -14.85
CA GLU A 85 8.56 -0.14 -15.05
C GLU A 85 9.69 -0.59 -14.11
N SER A 86 9.37 -0.79 -12.82
CA SER A 86 10.34 -1.22 -11.81
C SER A 86 10.94 -2.59 -12.07
N LEU A 87 10.24 -3.49 -12.79
CA LEU A 87 10.76 -4.80 -13.16
C LEU A 87 11.88 -4.70 -14.21
N VAL A 88 11.89 -3.63 -15.00
CA VAL A 88 12.90 -3.37 -16.04
C VAL A 88 14.02 -2.48 -15.51
N GLU A 89 13.66 -1.39 -14.82
CA GLU A 89 14.59 -0.34 -14.40
C GLU A 89 15.15 -0.53 -13.00
N GLY A 90 14.55 -1.41 -12.20
CA GLY A 90 14.82 -1.57 -10.79
C GLY A 90 13.92 -0.68 -9.93
N ILE A 91 13.48 -1.22 -8.79
CA ILE A 91 12.64 -0.52 -7.82
C ILE A 91 13.46 0.48 -6.99
N LYS A 92 12.85 1.63 -6.69
CA LYS A 92 13.44 2.72 -5.89
C LYS A 92 12.43 3.26 -4.89
N GLU A 93 12.93 3.81 -3.79
CA GLU A 93 12.08 4.51 -2.83
C GLU A 93 11.50 5.78 -3.46
N GLN A 94 10.18 5.93 -3.39
CA GLN A 94 9.50 7.11 -3.91
C GLN A 94 8.09 7.24 -3.33
N THR A 95 7.48 8.39 -3.56
CA THR A 95 6.05 8.63 -3.28
C THR A 95 5.36 9.01 -4.58
N ILE A 96 4.23 8.37 -4.86
CA ILE A 96 3.39 8.66 -6.02
C ILE A 96 2.10 9.25 -5.47
N ASN A 97 1.68 10.39 -6.02
CA ASN A 97 0.37 10.96 -5.75
C ASN A 97 -0.44 10.81 -7.03
N VAL A 98 -1.46 9.97 -6.97
CA VAL A 98 -2.47 9.78 -8.01
C VAL A 98 -3.49 10.87 -7.89
#